data_AF-A0A1X9MGY4-F1
#
_entry.id   AF-A0A1X9MGY4-F1
#
_cell.length_a   1.000
_cell.length_b   1.000
_cell.length_c   1.000
_cell.angle_alpha   90.00
_cell.angle_beta   90.00
_cell.angle_gamma   90.00
#
_symmetry.space_group_name_H-M   'P 1'
#
loop_
_entity.id
_entity.type
_entity.pdbx_description
1 polymer ?
#
loop_
_entity_poly.entity_id
_entity_poly.type
_entity_poly.pdbx_seq_one_letter_code
_entity_poly.pdbx_strand_id
1 'polypeptide(L)'
;MEQLSLFGDFEEEKKEIKQETLLSDSHVPAIAKSLVPHQNELLTYLQEGYTAKQLCDHLIKERGFSRETYSQGTPKLYPILMIYLMHLVDQGTLQLEKVDPNGDSNFIDYSPDYVGQKYDAIFKVV
;
A
#
# COMPACT_ATOMS: atom_id res chain seq x y z
N MET A 1 18.12 -44.51 39.09
CA MET A 1 17.71 -44.89 37.72
C MET A 1 16.99 -43.67 37.16
N GLU A 2 17.74 -42.79 36.49
CA GLU A 2 17.78 -42.64 35.01
C GLU A 2 16.56 -41.80 34.54
N GLN A 3 16.72 -40.48 34.34
CA GLN A 3 16.90 -39.77 33.04
C GLN A 3 15.80 -40.11 32.02
N LEU A 4 15.04 -39.16 31.46
CA LEU A 4 15.49 -38.13 30.52
C LEU A 4 14.50 -36.94 30.42
N SER A 5 15.04 -35.73 30.46
CA SER A 5 14.42 -34.51 29.94
C SER A 5 14.37 -34.57 28.41
N LEU A 6 13.23 -34.24 27.79
CA LEU A 6 13.16 -33.85 26.38
C LEU A 6 11.85 -33.08 26.16
N PHE A 7 11.92 -31.99 25.39
CA PHE A 7 10.87 -30.96 25.20
C PHE A 7 10.80 -29.99 26.40
N GLY A 8 11.66 -28.98 26.53
CA GLY A 8 12.21 -28.12 25.47
C GLY A 8 11.28 -26.92 25.35
N ASP A 9 11.66 -25.84 26.02
CA ASP A 9 11.02 -24.53 25.98
C ASP A 9 10.65 -24.14 24.54
N PHE A 10 9.36 -24.13 24.26
CA PHE A 10 8.81 -23.31 23.18
C PHE A 10 8.15 -22.11 23.84
N GLU A 11 8.98 -21.12 24.16
CA GLU A 11 8.55 -19.74 24.10
C GLU A 11 8.14 -19.45 22.65
N GLU A 12 6.90 -19.80 22.28
CA GLU A 12 6.21 -19.07 21.24
C GLU A 12 5.90 -17.69 21.82
N GLU A 13 6.88 -16.79 21.76
CA GLU A 13 6.65 -15.36 21.65
C GLU A 13 5.77 -15.14 20.41
N LYS A 14 4.46 -15.33 20.60
CA LYS A 14 3.47 -14.60 19.83
C LYS A 14 3.72 -13.14 20.17
N LYS A 15 4.60 -12.51 19.39
CA LYS A 15 4.63 -11.08 19.24
C LYS A 15 3.23 -10.70 18.77
N GLU A 16 2.39 -10.35 19.74
CA GLU A 16 1.23 -9.52 19.54
C GLU A 16 1.74 -8.30 18.81
N ILE A 17 1.65 -8.34 17.48
CA ILE A 17 1.75 -7.17 16.64
C ILE A 17 0.59 -6.32 17.13
N LYS A 18 0.92 -5.30 17.93
CA LYS A 18 -0.01 -4.28 18.39
C LYS A 18 -0.60 -3.57 17.18
N GLN A 19 -1.63 -4.16 16.59
CA GLN A 19 -2.51 -3.58 15.57
C GLN A 19 -3.46 -2.55 16.20
N GLU A 20 -2.97 -1.78 17.17
CA GLU A 20 -3.67 -0.67 17.83
C GLU A 20 -3.05 0.67 17.44
N THR A 21 -2.66 0.80 16.17
CA THR A 21 -2.68 2.08 15.49
C THR A 21 -3.75 2.00 14.40
N LEU A 22 -4.99 1.81 14.87
CA LEU A 22 -6.18 2.28 14.15
C LEU A 22 -5.95 3.77 13.93
N LEU A 23 -5.45 4.09 12.73
CA LEU A 23 -5.34 5.44 12.21
C LEU A 23 -6.70 6.09 12.42
N SER A 24 -6.72 7.01 13.37
CA SER A 24 -7.90 7.82 13.63
C SER A 24 -8.37 8.43 12.32
N ASP A 25 -9.60 8.10 11.92
CA ASP A 25 -10.35 8.53 10.73
C ASP A 25 -10.37 10.07 10.50
N SER A 26 -9.74 10.85 11.39
CA SER A 26 -9.90 12.29 11.48
C SER A 26 -9.21 13.10 10.38
N HIS A 27 -8.26 12.52 9.63
CA HIS A 27 -7.47 13.28 8.64
C HIS A 27 -7.35 12.64 7.26
N VAL A 28 -8.04 11.53 6.97
CA VAL A 28 -8.04 10.95 5.61
C VAL A 28 -8.83 11.88 4.66
N PRO A 29 -8.27 12.26 3.49
CA PRO A 29 -8.97 13.06 2.50
C PRO A 29 -10.32 12.44 2.14
N ALA A 30 -11.40 13.26 2.10
CA ALA A 30 -12.76 12.78 1.90
C ALA A 30 -12.94 11.89 0.65
N ILE A 31 -12.20 12.21 -0.41
CA ILE A 31 -12.18 11.48 -1.67
C ILE A 31 -11.57 10.07 -1.57
N ALA A 32 -10.72 9.83 -0.59
CA ALA A 32 -9.99 8.58 -0.39
C ALA A 32 -10.57 7.71 0.75
N LYS A 33 -11.61 8.19 1.46
CA LYS A 33 -12.23 7.47 2.58
C LYS A 33 -12.75 6.08 2.20
N SER A 34 -13.15 5.88 0.94
CA SER A 34 -13.60 4.57 0.45
C SER A 34 -12.51 3.49 0.50
N LEU A 35 -11.22 3.87 0.61
CA LEU A 35 -10.09 2.94 0.66
C LEU A 35 -9.69 2.55 2.09
N VAL A 36 -10.17 3.26 3.11
CA VAL A 36 -9.87 2.99 4.52
C VAL A 36 -10.20 1.54 4.92
N PRO A 37 -11.37 0.97 4.56
CA PRO A 37 -11.68 -0.43 4.88
C PRO A 37 -10.73 -1.45 4.25
N HIS A 38 -9.98 -1.05 3.22
CA HIS A 38 -9.08 -1.91 2.46
C HIS A 38 -7.60 -1.68 2.81
N GLN A 39 -7.30 -0.85 3.82
CA GLN A 39 -5.92 -0.47 4.12
C GLN A 39 -5.01 -1.68 4.37
N ASN A 40 -5.42 -2.63 5.21
CA ASN A 40 -4.59 -3.78 5.55
C ASN A 40 -4.23 -4.61 4.31
N GLU A 41 -5.20 -4.83 3.42
CA GLU A 41 -5.02 -5.51 2.15
C GLU A 41 -4.06 -4.75 1.22
N LEU A 42 -4.22 -3.43 1.13
CA LEU A 42 -3.31 -2.58 0.35
C LEU A 42 -1.87 -2.66 0.84
N LEU A 43 -1.66 -2.64 2.16
CA LEU A 43 -0.32 -2.77 2.75
C LEU A 43 0.30 -4.13 2.46
N THR A 44 -0.48 -5.22 2.55
CA THR A 44 -0.01 -6.57 2.18
C THR A 44 0.46 -6.63 0.73
N TYR A 45 -0.33 -6.12 -0.21
CA TYR A 45 0.04 -6.13 -1.62
C TYR A 45 1.25 -5.23 -1.92
N LEU A 46 1.39 -4.11 -1.22
CA LEU A 46 2.60 -3.29 -1.32
C LEU A 46 3.85 -4.04 -0.84
N GLN A 47 3.74 -4.83 0.23
CA GLN A 47 4.84 -5.69 0.69
C GLN A 47 5.18 -6.80 -0.31
N GLU A 48 4.19 -7.30 -1.05
CA GLU A 48 4.39 -8.25 -2.16
C GLU A 48 5.01 -7.60 -3.41
N GLY A 49 5.21 -6.28 -3.41
CA GLY A 49 5.86 -5.54 -4.50
C GLY A 49 4.90 -5.04 -5.58
N TYR A 50 3.61 -4.94 -5.30
CA TYR A 50 2.63 -4.43 -6.26
C TYR A 50 2.84 -2.94 -6.52
N THR A 51 2.68 -2.53 -7.78
CA THR A 51 2.64 -1.12 -8.16
C THR A 51 1.28 -0.51 -7.90
N ALA A 52 1.20 0.82 -7.83
CA ALA A 52 -0.06 1.55 -7.68
C ALA A 52 -1.08 1.18 -8.77
N LYS A 53 -0.62 0.99 -10.02
CA LYS A 53 -1.48 0.55 -11.12
C LYS A 53 -2.01 -0.86 -10.90
N GLN A 54 -1.15 -1.79 -10.47
CA GLN A 54 -1.55 -3.17 -10.18
C GLN A 54 -2.54 -3.23 -9.01
N LEU A 55 -2.36 -2.40 -7.98
CA LEU A 55 -3.33 -2.26 -6.89
C LEU A 55 -4.69 -1.78 -7.39
N CYS A 56 -4.73 -0.78 -8.28
CA CYS A 56 -5.99 -0.35 -8.89
C CYS A 56 -6.70 -1.49 -9.63
N ASP A 57 -5.97 -2.23 -10.47
CA ASP A 57 -6.54 -3.36 -11.20
C ASP A 57 -7.07 -4.43 -10.25
N HIS A 58 -6.38 -4.68 -9.13
CA HIS A 58 -6.80 -5.63 -8.12
C HIS A 58 -8.07 -5.18 -7.39
N LEU A 59 -8.13 -3.92 -6.94
CA LEU A 59 -9.32 -3.36 -6.28
C LEU A 59 -10.54 -3.41 -7.20
N ILE A 60 -10.36 -3.11 -8.48
CA ILE A 60 -11.41 -3.17 -9.49
C ILE A 60 -11.92 -4.60 -9.71
N LYS A 61 -11.02 -5.59 -9.73
CA LYS A 61 -11.37 -7.00 -9.98
C LYS A 61 -12.01 -7.66 -8.77
N GLU A 62 -11.40 -7.51 -7.59
CA GLU A 62 -11.76 -8.29 -6.40
C GLU A 62 -12.73 -7.56 -5.47
N ARG A 63 -12.72 -6.22 -5.46
CA ARG A 63 -13.53 -5.41 -4.54
C ARG A 63 -14.66 -4.66 -5.23
N GLY A 64 -14.80 -4.82 -6.56
CA GLY A 64 -15.91 -4.25 -7.32
C GLY A 64 -15.86 -2.73 -7.46
N PHE A 65 -14.69 -2.10 -7.32
CA PHE A 65 -14.54 -0.68 -7.62
C PHE A 65 -14.85 -0.38 -9.09
N SER A 66 -15.29 0.85 -9.36
CA SER A 66 -15.69 1.27 -10.70
C SER A 66 -14.55 1.11 -11.72
N ARG A 67 -14.89 0.50 -12.86
CA ARG A 67 -14.03 0.38 -14.05
C ARG A 67 -14.01 1.63 -14.91
N GLU A 68 -14.66 2.70 -14.47
CA GLU A 68 -14.68 3.96 -15.22
C GLU A 68 -13.26 4.50 -15.39
N THR A 69 -12.96 4.91 -16.61
CA THR A 69 -11.69 5.50 -16.99
C THR A 69 -11.88 6.96 -17.41
N TYR A 70 -10.79 7.73 -17.37
CA TYR A 70 -10.71 9.00 -18.09
C TYR A 70 -10.58 8.74 -19.60
N SER A 71 -10.70 9.78 -20.42
CA SER A 71 -10.54 9.70 -21.88
C SER A 71 -9.18 9.12 -22.32
N GLN A 72 -8.17 9.19 -21.46
CA GLN A 72 -6.81 8.67 -21.66
C GLN A 72 -6.68 7.18 -21.28
N GLY A 73 -7.74 6.52 -20.81
CA GLY A 73 -7.74 5.10 -20.43
C GLY A 73 -7.33 4.81 -18.98
N THR A 74 -6.80 5.79 -18.25
CA THR A 74 -6.46 5.64 -16.82
C THR A 74 -7.72 5.45 -15.97
N PRO A 75 -7.79 4.46 -15.06
CA PRO A 75 -8.91 4.30 -14.14
C PRO A 75 -9.12 5.54 -13.27
N LYS A 76 -10.38 5.96 -13.08
CA LYS A 76 -10.73 7.06 -12.16
C LYS A 76 -10.39 6.76 -10.70
N LEU A 77 -10.22 5.49 -10.37
CA LEU A 77 -9.73 5.04 -9.06
C LEU A 77 -8.27 5.42 -8.82
N TYR A 78 -7.45 5.55 -9.86
CA TYR A 78 -6.01 5.75 -9.71
C TYR A 78 -5.64 7.04 -8.97
N PRO A 79 -6.19 8.22 -9.31
CA PRO A 79 -5.94 9.43 -8.51
C PRO A 79 -6.38 9.29 -7.06
N ILE A 80 -7.50 8.60 -6.80
CA ILE A 80 -8.02 8.39 -5.44
C ILE A 80 -7.05 7.52 -4.63
N LEU A 81 -6.57 6.43 -5.23
CA LEU A 81 -5.57 5.55 -4.63
C LEU A 81 -4.27 6.28 -4.36
N MET A 82 -3.76 7.05 -5.33
CA MET A 82 -2.51 7.80 -5.16
C MET A 82 -2.61 8.82 -4.02
N ILE A 83 -3.75 9.51 -3.87
CA ILE A 83 -3.97 10.45 -2.76
C ILE A 83 -3.97 9.71 -1.43
N TYR A 84 -4.57 8.52 -1.37
CA TYR A 84 -4.55 7.69 -0.17
C TYR A 84 -3.13 7.23 0.19
N LEU A 85 -2.38 6.71 -0.78
CA LEU A 85 -1.02 6.21 -0.57
C LEU A 85 -0.07 7.35 -0.16
N MET A 86 -0.19 8.52 -0.80
CA MET A 86 0.58 9.70 -0.40
C MET A 86 0.23 10.16 1.02
N HIS A 87 -1.04 10.08 1.43
CA HIS A 87 -1.42 10.37 2.82
C HIS A 87 -0.73 9.40 3.82
N LEU A 88 -0.63 8.12 3.48
CA LEU A 88 0.11 7.14 4.29
C LEU A 88 1.63 7.41 4.28
N VAL A 89 2.16 7.99 3.21
CA VAL A 89 3.55 8.48 3.16
C VAL A 89 3.74 9.67 4.10
N ASP A 90 2.83 10.63 4.09
CA ASP A 90 2.88 11.81 4.97
C ASP A 90 2.76 11.40 6.46
N GLN A 91 2.07 10.30 6.75
CA GLN A 91 1.98 9.69 8.09
C GLN A 91 3.20 8.85 8.47
N GLY A 92 4.15 8.64 7.55
CA GLY A 92 5.35 7.83 7.77
C GLY A 92 5.09 6.31 7.79
N THR A 93 3.91 5.85 7.37
CA THR A 93 3.62 4.40 7.22
C THR A 93 4.20 3.84 5.94
N LEU A 94 4.25 4.65 4.88
CA LEU A 94 4.81 4.28 3.59
C LEU A 94 5.97 5.20 3.21
N GLN A 95 6.81 4.72 2.30
CA GLN A 95 7.81 5.50 1.60
C GLN A 95 7.64 5.28 0.10
N LEU A 96 7.57 6.37 -0.68
CA LEU A 96 7.60 6.30 -2.13
C LEU A 96 9.05 6.03 -2.58
N GLU A 97 9.34 4.85 -3.12
CA GLU A 97 10.69 4.46 -3.53
C GLU A 97 10.95 4.81 -5.00
N LYS A 98 10.03 4.42 -5.89
CA LYS A 98 10.23 4.56 -7.34
C LYS A 98 8.98 5.04 -8.04
N VAL A 99 9.17 5.76 -9.14
CA VAL A 99 8.10 6.25 -10.00
C VAL A 99 8.37 5.89 -11.45
N ASP A 100 7.31 5.58 -12.20
CA ASP A 100 7.34 5.51 -13.65
C ASP A 100 6.81 6.85 -14.20
N PRO A 101 7.69 7.70 -14.75
CA PRO A 101 7.34 9.02 -15.23
C PRO A 101 6.66 9.03 -16.60
N ASN A 102 6.80 7.95 -17.39
CA ASN A 102 6.40 7.91 -18.79
C ASN A 102 5.33 6.83 -19.07
N GLY A 103 5.06 5.94 -18.10
CA GLY A 103 4.15 4.82 -18.27
C GLY A 103 4.73 3.68 -19.12
N ASP A 104 6.05 3.67 -19.32
CA ASP A 104 6.79 2.70 -20.13
C ASP A 104 7.42 1.58 -19.28
N SER A 105 7.01 1.47 -18.01
CA SER A 105 7.55 0.53 -17.02
C SER A 105 9.02 0.76 -16.66
N ASN A 106 9.56 1.95 -16.98
CA ASN A 106 10.91 2.35 -16.56
C ASN A 106 10.84 3.11 -15.23
N PHE A 107 10.99 2.37 -14.13
CA PHE A 107 10.97 2.93 -12.79
C PHE A 107 12.30 3.62 -12.44
N ILE A 108 12.21 4.90 -12.07
CA ILE A 108 13.33 5.69 -11.54
C ILE A 108 13.14 5.91 -10.04
N ASP A 109 14.25 6.07 -9.31
CA ASP A 109 14.19 6.39 -7.89
C ASP A 109 13.50 7.75 -7.69
N TYR A 110 12.58 7.79 -6.72
CA TYR A 110 11.82 8.99 -6.43
C TYR A 110 12.69 10.05 -5.77
N SER A 111 12.68 11.25 -6.35
CA SER A 111 13.22 12.46 -5.73
C SER A 111 12.08 13.44 -5.42
N PRO A 112 12.08 14.12 -4.26
CA PRO A 112 11.11 15.18 -3.96
C PRO A 112 11.10 16.32 -5.00
N ASP A 113 12.23 16.56 -5.67
CA ASP A 113 12.35 17.57 -6.73
C ASP A 113 11.69 17.15 -8.05
N TYR A 114 11.15 15.94 -8.12
CA TYR A 114 10.49 15.42 -9.31
C TYR A 114 9.09 16.06 -9.49
N VAL A 115 8.96 16.99 -10.44
CA VAL A 115 7.71 17.71 -10.76
C VAL A 115 6.92 17.06 -11.91
N GLY A 116 7.35 15.89 -12.40
CA GLY A 116 6.71 15.24 -13.54
C GLY A 116 5.44 14.45 -13.17
N GLN A 117 4.68 14.05 -14.19
CA GLN A 117 3.56 13.14 -14.01
C GLN A 117 4.07 11.79 -13.47
N LYS A 118 3.31 11.19 -12.56
CA LYS A 118 3.57 9.85 -12.01
C LYS A 118 2.52 8.92 -12.64
N TYR A 119 2.92 8.15 -13.64
CA TYR A 119 2.03 7.19 -14.32
C TYR A 119 1.89 5.89 -13.54
N ASP A 120 2.98 5.46 -12.91
CA ASP A 120 2.97 4.38 -11.93
C ASP A 120 3.94 4.69 -10.78
N ALA A 121 3.76 4.01 -9.65
CA ALA A 121 4.53 4.23 -8.44
C ALA A 121 4.69 2.95 -7.63
N ILE A 122 5.87 2.79 -7.04
CA ILE A 122 6.22 1.71 -6.11
C ILE A 122 6.42 2.32 -4.73
N PHE A 123 5.65 1.83 -3.78
CA PHE A 123 5.72 2.23 -2.38
C PHE A 123 6.27 1.07 -1.55
N LYS A 124 6.96 1.41 -0.48
CA LYS A 124 7.48 0.47 0.51
C LYS A 124 6.88 0.77 1.87
N VAL A 125 6.51 -0.28 2.60
CA VAL A 125 6.07 -0.17 3.99
C VAL A 125 7.29 0.05 4.89
N VAL A 126 7.22 1.05 5.77
CA VAL A 126 8.31 1.46 6.68
C VAL A 126 8.21 0.72 8.01
#